data_AF-A0A2D9LTP8-F1
#
_entry.id   AF-A0A2D9LTP8-F1
#
_cell.length_a   1.000
_cell.length_b   1.000
_cell.length_c   1.000
_cell.angle_alpha   90.00
_cell.angle_beta   90.00
_cell.angle_gamma   90.00
#
_symmetry.space_group_name_H-M   'P 1'
#
loop_
_entity.id
_entity.type
_entity.pdbx_description
1 polymer ?
#
loop_
_entity_poly.entity_id
_entity_poly.type
_entity_poly.pdbx_seq_one_letter_code
_entity_poly.pdbx_strand_id
1 'polypeptide(L)'
;MALLGAACSSLIQDGTGTLPSGIDSAMVPDAELGGYIYFSSVPPIAVSSERFLIPSEAADLPPPANAKLQLSRATIAISEAPKDFSGTLEFADVGEAQTARDLYQARPESANFWGVLDAPKVHIVHGESPWALNVRAQVDSGNMVSIEDSDPLAWDLLTNLPESTEKPPLAVGALTLGGDMLKDVTELAGVQLFGLDTVFGFVGVHNVAFGIYADASVGVPDGLNEEFFKEAEVAIVMVSNPGYPGIVVSFLLKMVSGRAGMESIEIGDTAARYRTVNDLHLIVKNKGSLLYTVVASTRSEAERLVLSAIED
;
A
#
# COMPACT_ATOMS: atom_id res chain seq x y z
N MET A 1 17.80 30.72 27.74
CA MET A 1 16.88 29.87 28.51
C MET A 1 16.44 28.73 27.61
N ALA A 2 16.43 27.51 28.16
CA ALA A 2 16.58 26.24 27.47
C ALA A 2 15.46 25.90 26.45
N LEU A 3 15.87 25.58 25.22
CA LEU A 3 15.13 24.76 24.24
C LEU A 3 15.98 23.51 24.00
N LEU A 4 16.15 22.71 25.05
CA LEU A 4 16.79 21.40 25.02
C LEU A 4 15.98 20.53 25.98
N GLY A 5 15.36 19.47 25.47
CA GLY A 5 14.73 18.44 26.29
C GLY A 5 13.23 18.24 26.06
N ALA A 6 12.88 17.75 24.88
CA ALA A 6 11.72 16.87 24.65
C ALA A 6 11.70 16.50 23.16
N ALA A 7 12.63 15.63 22.74
CA ALA A 7 12.24 14.65 21.72
C ALA A 7 11.30 13.68 22.42
N CYS A 8 10.06 14.14 22.68
CA CYS A 8 9.01 13.21 23.06
C CYS A 8 8.81 12.36 21.82
N SER A 9 9.13 11.06 21.92
CA SER A 9 8.54 10.08 21.01
C SER A 9 7.04 10.33 21.05
N SER A 10 6.49 10.90 19.98
CA SER A 10 5.05 10.93 19.77
C SER A 10 4.64 9.48 19.55
N LEU A 11 4.41 8.77 20.66
CA LEU A 11 3.73 7.49 20.66
C LEU A 11 2.49 7.68 19.78
N ILE A 12 2.46 6.92 18.69
CA ILE A 12 1.26 6.83 17.87
C ILE A 12 0.24 6.15 18.76
N GLN A 13 -0.91 6.78 18.93
CA GLN A 13 -2.02 6.11 19.62
C GLN A 13 -2.71 5.22 18.60
N ASP A 14 -3.04 4.00 19.00
CA ASP A 14 -3.88 3.10 18.21
C ASP A 14 -5.13 3.84 17.75
N GLY A 15 -5.44 3.72 16.45
CA GLY A 15 -6.65 4.28 15.88
C GLY A 15 -7.79 3.26 15.83
N THR A 16 -8.94 3.71 15.34
CA THR A 16 -10.16 2.90 15.14
C THR A 16 -10.45 2.63 13.65
N GLY A 17 -9.45 2.83 12.80
CA GLY A 17 -9.54 2.67 11.36
C GLY A 17 -10.04 1.30 10.94
N THR A 18 -10.86 1.27 9.90
CA THR A 18 -11.36 -0.01 9.37
C THR A 18 -10.29 -0.62 8.47
N LEU A 19 -9.85 -1.84 8.80
CA LEU A 19 -8.87 -2.59 7.99
C LEU A 19 -9.55 -3.71 7.18
N PRO A 20 -8.93 -4.18 6.08
CA PRO A 20 -9.52 -5.25 5.28
C PRO A 20 -9.61 -6.56 6.07
N SER A 21 -10.69 -7.31 5.88
CA SER A 21 -10.97 -8.51 6.65
C SER A 21 -9.85 -9.55 6.54
N GLY A 22 -9.38 -10.06 7.68
CA GLY A 22 -8.37 -11.12 7.73
C GLY A 22 -6.92 -10.61 7.79
N ILE A 23 -6.70 -9.30 7.80
CA ILE A 23 -5.36 -8.73 7.97
C ILE A 23 -4.68 -9.16 9.28
N ASP A 24 -5.44 -9.34 10.35
CA ASP A 24 -4.93 -9.79 11.67
C ASP A 24 -4.31 -11.20 11.61
N SER A 25 -4.65 -11.96 10.57
CA SER A 25 -4.11 -13.30 10.31
C SER A 25 -3.15 -13.34 9.12
N ALA A 26 -2.86 -12.19 8.52
CA ALA A 26 -1.94 -12.09 7.41
C ALA A 26 -0.51 -12.23 7.93
N MET A 27 0.25 -13.07 7.23
CA MET A 27 1.62 -13.39 7.60
C MET A 27 2.59 -12.82 6.58
N VAL A 28 3.72 -12.31 7.06
CA VAL A 28 4.85 -11.82 6.28
C VAL A 28 6.14 -12.54 6.71
N PRO A 29 7.18 -12.54 5.88
CA PRO A 29 8.47 -13.09 6.28
C PRO A 29 9.05 -12.33 7.48
N ASP A 30 9.70 -13.03 8.39
CA ASP A 30 10.52 -12.46 9.46
C ASP A 30 11.87 -11.99 8.89
N ALA A 31 11.84 -10.88 8.16
CA ALA A 31 12.98 -10.28 7.49
C ALA A 31 12.86 -8.75 7.48
N GLU A 32 13.95 -8.05 7.20
CA GLU A 32 13.90 -6.60 6.98
C GLU A 32 13.07 -6.30 5.73
N LEU A 33 11.95 -5.59 5.92
CA LEU A 33 11.01 -5.24 4.85
C LEU A 33 11.15 -3.76 4.49
N GLY A 34 11.19 -3.48 3.19
CA GLY A 34 10.98 -2.14 2.66
C GLY A 34 9.50 -1.74 2.64
N GLY A 35 8.62 -2.72 2.71
CA GLY A 35 7.19 -2.53 2.86
C GLY A 35 6.38 -3.78 2.58
N TYR A 36 5.07 -3.66 2.72
CA TYR A 36 4.13 -4.72 2.42
C TYR A 36 2.79 -4.16 1.93
N ILE A 37 2.02 -5.01 1.26
CA ILE A 37 0.67 -4.75 0.80
C ILE A 37 -0.19 -5.95 1.16
N TYR A 38 -1.31 -5.70 1.84
CA TYR A 38 -2.37 -6.65 2.08
C TYR A 38 -3.62 -6.26 1.30
N PHE A 39 -4.21 -7.22 0.62
CA PHE A 39 -5.44 -7.11 -0.14
C PHE A 39 -6.43 -8.18 0.31
N SER A 40 -7.70 -7.81 0.45
CA SER A 40 -8.78 -8.76 0.69
C SER A 40 -10.06 -8.27 0.02
N SER A 41 -10.73 -9.14 -0.72
CA SER A 41 -12.00 -8.84 -1.37
C SER A 41 -13.01 -9.97 -1.21
N VAL A 42 -14.25 -9.58 -0.93
CA VAL A 42 -15.42 -10.47 -0.91
C VAL A 42 -16.56 -9.77 -1.66
N PRO A 43 -16.98 -10.25 -2.85
CA PRO A 43 -16.49 -11.46 -3.52
C PRO A 43 -15.03 -11.32 -4.02
N PRO A 44 -14.35 -12.45 -4.31
CA PRO A 44 -13.02 -12.46 -4.92
C PRO A 44 -12.96 -11.63 -6.22
N ILE A 45 -11.79 -11.05 -6.52
CA ILE A 45 -11.59 -10.26 -7.75
C ILE A 45 -11.00 -11.10 -8.88
N ALA A 46 -11.41 -10.78 -10.09
CA ALA A 46 -10.93 -11.47 -11.28
C ALA A 46 -9.59 -10.88 -11.74
N VAL A 47 -8.51 -11.67 -11.66
CA VAL A 47 -7.16 -11.30 -12.11
C VAL A 47 -6.82 -12.03 -13.40
N SER A 48 -6.33 -11.31 -14.41
CA SER A 48 -5.90 -11.94 -15.67
C SER A 48 -4.76 -12.92 -15.43
N SER A 49 -4.84 -14.14 -15.97
CA SER A 49 -3.76 -15.14 -15.93
C SER A 49 -2.44 -14.63 -16.52
N GLU A 50 -2.49 -13.65 -17.43
CA GLU A 50 -1.29 -13.01 -18.01
C GLU A 50 -0.44 -12.30 -16.95
N ARG A 51 -1.03 -11.87 -15.83
CA ARG A 51 -0.29 -11.28 -14.69
C ARG A 51 0.68 -12.26 -14.04
N PHE A 52 0.47 -13.55 -14.27
CA PHE A 52 1.28 -14.64 -13.76
C PHE A 52 2.38 -15.06 -14.75
N LEU A 53 2.51 -14.38 -15.89
CA LEU A 53 3.53 -14.64 -16.93
C LEU A 53 4.47 -13.44 -17.11
N ILE A 54 5.60 -13.63 -17.80
CA ILE A 54 6.41 -12.50 -18.30
C ILE A 54 5.83 -11.98 -19.64
N PRO A 55 6.01 -10.69 -19.99
CA PRO A 55 5.36 -10.09 -21.16
C PRO A 55 5.60 -10.81 -22.49
N SER A 56 6.78 -11.44 -22.68
CA SER A 56 7.09 -12.21 -23.88
C SER A 56 6.31 -13.52 -24.00
N GLU A 57 5.89 -14.12 -22.88
CA GLU A 57 5.15 -15.39 -22.83
C GLU A 57 3.65 -15.21 -22.96
N ALA A 58 3.14 -14.05 -22.52
CA ALA A 58 1.73 -13.68 -22.70
C ALA A 58 1.34 -13.69 -24.19
N ALA A 59 2.28 -13.37 -25.08
CA ALA A 59 2.07 -13.35 -26.53
C ALA A 59 1.96 -14.75 -27.18
N ASP A 60 2.51 -15.79 -26.54
CA ASP A 60 2.59 -17.15 -27.08
C ASP A 60 1.50 -18.09 -26.50
N LEU A 61 0.62 -17.58 -25.63
CA LEU A 61 -0.52 -18.33 -25.12
C LEU A 61 -1.57 -18.57 -26.23
N PRO A 62 -2.13 -19.79 -26.35
CA PRO A 62 -3.20 -20.04 -27.31
C PRO A 62 -4.45 -19.18 -27.01
N PRO A 63 -5.25 -18.79 -28.03
CA PRO A 63 -6.33 -17.80 -27.91
C PRO A 63 -7.43 -18.03 -26.85
N PRO A 64 -7.68 -19.23 -26.25
CA PRO A 64 -8.61 -19.34 -25.13
C PRO A 64 -7.98 -19.15 -23.74
N ALA A 65 -6.73 -18.68 -23.60
CA ALA A 65 -6.10 -18.46 -22.28
C ALA A 65 -6.43 -17.11 -21.60
N ASN A 66 -7.61 -16.53 -21.86
CA ASN A 66 -8.17 -15.40 -21.09
C ASN A 66 -8.77 -15.88 -19.75
N ALA A 67 -8.09 -16.79 -19.05
CA ALA A 67 -8.57 -17.29 -17.77
C ALA A 67 -8.40 -16.18 -16.73
N LYS A 68 -9.52 -15.69 -16.18
CA LYS A 68 -9.46 -14.84 -14.99
C LYS A 68 -9.47 -15.74 -13.76
N LEU A 69 -8.42 -15.67 -12.96
CA LEU A 69 -8.34 -16.35 -11.67
C LEU A 69 -9.00 -15.47 -10.62
N GLN A 70 -9.83 -16.04 -9.76
CA GLN A 70 -10.49 -15.32 -8.68
C GLN A 70 -9.56 -15.24 -7.47
N LEU A 71 -9.02 -14.06 -7.21
CA LEU A 71 -8.14 -13.78 -6.08
C LEU A 71 -8.96 -13.23 -4.91
N SER A 72 -8.95 -13.97 -3.80
CA SER A 72 -9.66 -13.60 -2.58
C SER A 72 -8.81 -12.67 -1.71
N ARG A 73 -7.53 -13.03 -1.54
CA ARG A 73 -6.57 -12.27 -0.72
C ARG A 73 -5.17 -12.32 -1.31
N ALA A 74 -4.38 -11.29 -1.01
CA ALA A 74 -2.96 -11.30 -1.28
C ALA A 74 -2.20 -10.57 -0.18
N THR A 75 -1.09 -11.13 0.26
CA THR A 75 -0.08 -10.44 1.06
C THR A 75 1.20 -10.40 0.25
N ILE A 76 1.71 -9.21 -0.05
CA ILE A 76 2.98 -9.00 -0.75
C ILE A 76 3.94 -8.32 0.21
N ALA A 77 5.14 -8.86 0.37
CA ALA A 77 6.22 -8.25 1.15
C ALA A 77 7.39 -7.92 0.23
N ILE A 78 7.97 -6.74 0.39
CA ILE A 78 8.98 -6.16 -0.51
C ILE A 78 10.26 -5.93 0.31
N SER A 79 11.42 -6.28 -0.24
CA SER A 79 12.70 -5.96 0.40
C SER A 79 13.01 -4.47 0.36
N GLU A 80 13.91 -3.98 1.22
CA GLU A 80 14.29 -2.55 1.26
C GLU A 80 14.79 -2.00 -0.08
N ALA A 81 15.46 -2.82 -0.88
CA ALA A 81 15.68 -2.54 -2.29
C ALA A 81 14.59 -3.29 -3.08
N PRO A 82 13.64 -2.64 -3.75
CA PRO A 82 12.41 -3.26 -4.27
C PRO A 82 12.62 -4.11 -5.54
N LYS A 83 13.76 -4.81 -5.62
CA LYS A 83 14.10 -5.79 -6.67
C LYS A 83 13.61 -7.19 -6.32
N ASP A 84 13.52 -7.50 -5.02
CA ASP A 84 13.04 -8.77 -4.51
C ASP A 84 11.71 -8.58 -3.80
N PHE A 85 10.85 -9.58 -3.89
CA PHE A 85 9.57 -9.60 -3.18
C PHE A 85 9.13 -11.02 -2.90
N SER A 86 8.20 -11.16 -1.97
CA SER A 86 7.47 -12.38 -1.71
C SER A 86 5.98 -12.12 -1.70
N GLY A 87 5.20 -13.17 -1.92
CA GLY A 87 3.75 -13.08 -1.95
C GLY A 87 3.09 -14.33 -1.42
N THR A 88 1.96 -14.16 -0.74
CA THR A 88 1.00 -15.22 -0.46
C THR A 88 -0.30 -14.84 -1.16
N LEU A 89 -0.68 -15.59 -2.18
CA LEU A 89 -1.87 -15.37 -3.00
C LEU A 89 -2.92 -16.43 -2.66
N GLU A 90 -4.09 -16.03 -2.15
CA GLU A 90 -5.19 -16.93 -1.81
C GLU A 90 -6.29 -16.82 -2.88
N PHE A 91 -6.55 -17.93 -3.57
CA PHE A 91 -7.54 -18.01 -4.64
C PHE A 91 -8.91 -18.45 -4.11
N ALA A 92 -9.96 -18.30 -4.92
CA ALA A 92 -11.30 -18.72 -4.54
C ALA A 92 -11.42 -20.24 -4.40
N ASP A 93 -10.62 -21.00 -5.16
CA ASP A 93 -10.55 -22.45 -5.05
C ASP A 93 -9.15 -23.03 -5.34
N VAL A 94 -9.02 -24.34 -5.04
CA VAL A 94 -7.79 -25.12 -5.21
C VAL A 94 -7.36 -25.24 -6.67
N GLY A 95 -8.31 -25.28 -7.61
CA GLY A 95 -8.03 -25.41 -9.04
C GLY A 95 -7.43 -24.14 -9.63
N GLU A 96 -7.90 -22.98 -9.19
CA GLU A 96 -7.33 -21.69 -9.55
C GLU A 96 -5.92 -21.51 -8.97
N ALA A 97 -5.70 -21.91 -7.71
CA ALA A 97 -4.38 -21.91 -7.10
C ALA A 97 -3.39 -22.83 -7.86
N GLN A 98 -3.85 -24.02 -8.27
CA GLN A 98 -3.05 -24.91 -9.12
C GLN A 98 -2.72 -24.27 -10.47
N THR A 99 -3.70 -23.62 -11.11
CA THR A 99 -3.50 -22.92 -12.38
C THR A 99 -2.47 -21.80 -12.24
N ALA A 100 -2.56 -20.97 -11.19
CA ALA A 100 -1.57 -19.95 -10.90
C ALA A 100 -0.16 -20.54 -10.70
N ARG A 101 -0.07 -21.65 -9.95
CA ARG A 101 1.20 -22.35 -9.71
C ARG A 101 1.82 -22.86 -11.01
N ASP A 102 1.02 -23.48 -11.87
CA ASP A 102 1.48 -24.03 -13.15
C ASP A 102 1.99 -22.91 -14.07
N LEU A 103 1.31 -21.75 -14.08
CA LEU A 103 1.75 -20.57 -14.81
C LEU A 103 3.11 -20.05 -14.30
N TYR A 104 3.31 -20.01 -12.98
CA TYR A 104 4.61 -19.64 -12.42
C TYR A 104 5.72 -20.63 -12.74
N GLN A 105 5.42 -21.95 -12.79
CA GLN A 105 6.40 -22.99 -13.14
C GLN A 105 6.75 -23.02 -14.62
N ALA A 106 5.85 -22.57 -15.50
CA ALA A 106 6.11 -22.50 -16.92
C ALA A 106 7.16 -21.43 -17.29
N ARG A 107 7.49 -20.52 -16.37
CA ARG A 107 8.51 -19.48 -16.57
C ARG A 107 9.91 -20.08 -16.70
N PRO A 108 10.79 -19.50 -17.53
CA PRO A 108 12.20 -19.82 -17.61
C PRO A 108 12.85 -19.71 -16.24
N GLU A 109 13.80 -20.60 -15.94
CA GLU A 109 14.60 -20.55 -14.72
C GLU A 109 15.32 -19.19 -14.53
N SER A 110 15.58 -18.47 -15.62
CA SER A 110 16.16 -17.11 -15.59
C SER A 110 15.24 -16.02 -15.04
N ALA A 111 13.96 -16.34 -14.77
CA ALA A 111 13.00 -15.39 -14.21
C ALA A 111 13.18 -15.16 -12.69
N ASN A 112 14.17 -15.80 -12.05
CA ASN A 112 14.48 -15.66 -10.62
C ASN A 112 13.25 -15.81 -9.71
N PHE A 113 12.36 -16.73 -10.08
CA PHE A 113 11.07 -16.92 -9.44
C PHE A 113 11.00 -18.30 -8.81
N TRP A 114 10.60 -18.33 -7.56
CA TRP A 114 10.28 -19.55 -6.82
C TRP A 114 8.83 -19.47 -6.35
N GLY A 115 8.20 -20.63 -6.20
CA GLY A 115 6.89 -20.70 -5.58
C GLY A 115 6.56 -22.09 -5.08
N VAL A 116 5.59 -22.18 -4.18
CA VAL A 116 5.08 -23.43 -3.62
C VAL A 116 3.56 -23.32 -3.46
N LEU A 117 2.88 -24.44 -3.70
CA LEU A 117 1.43 -24.55 -3.56
C LEU A 117 1.10 -25.05 -2.14
N ASP A 118 0.32 -24.27 -1.41
CA ASP A 118 -0.33 -24.64 -0.15
C ASP A 118 -1.83 -24.36 -0.28
N ALA A 119 -2.51 -25.17 -1.10
CA ALA A 119 -3.82 -24.84 -1.63
C ALA A 119 -4.87 -24.52 -0.54
N PRO A 120 -5.70 -23.47 -0.70
CA PRO A 120 -5.90 -22.65 -1.92
C PRO A 120 -4.91 -21.47 -2.05
N LYS A 121 -3.78 -21.50 -1.33
CA LYS A 121 -2.74 -20.48 -1.39
C LYS A 121 -1.59 -20.89 -2.30
N VAL A 122 -0.99 -19.89 -2.94
CA VAL A 122 0.31 -20.01 -3.60
C VAL A 122 1.25 -19.03 -2.95
N HIS A 123 2.39 -19.53 -2.46
CA HIS A 123 3.48 -18.69 -2.02
C HIS A 123 4.44 -18.48 -3.17
N ILE A 124 4.94 -17.26 -3.31
CA ILE A 124 5.90 -16.86 -4.33
C ILE A 124 7.04 -16.08 -3.71
N VAL A 125 8.24 -16.23 -4.27
CA VAL A 125 9.41 -15.41 -3.94
C VAL A 125 10.15 -15.10 -5.24
N HIS A 126 10.34 -13.81 -5.50
CA HIS A 126 11.14 -13.29 -6.60
C HIS A 126 12.48 -12.76 -6.08
N GLY A 127 13.55 -13.07 -6.80
CA GLY A 127 14.92 -12.63 -6.51
C GLY A 127 15.84 -13.77 -6.11
N GLU A 128 17.14 -13.52 -6.21
CA GLU A 128 18.22 -14.45 -5.82
C GLU A 128 19.17 -13.82 -4.79
N SER A 129 18.79 -12.67 -4.21
CA SER A 129 19.61 -12.05 -3.18
C SER A 129 19.58 -12.88 -1.88
N PRO A 130 20.49 -12.62 -0.93
CA PRO A 130 20.43 -13.25 0.39
C PRO A 130 19.08 -13.07 1.08
N TRP A 131 18.38 -11.94 0.85
CA TRP A 131 17.05 -11.71 1.37
C TRP A 131 16.04 -12.72 0.79
N ALA A 132 16.00 -12.85 -0.54
CA ALA A 132 15.07 -13.77 -1.21
C ALA A 132 15.34 -15.24 -0.83
N LEU A 133 16.61 -15.63 -0.71
CA LEU A 133 16.98 -16.98 -0.27
C LEU A 133 16.55 -17.26 1.19
N ASN A 134 16.71 -16.29 2.09
CA ASN A 134 16.22 -16.40 3.47
C ASN A 134 14.69 -16.50 3.52
N VAL A 135 13.98 -15.65 2.77
CA VAL A 135 12.51 -15.69 2.71
C VAL A 135 11.99 -17.02 2.15
N ARG A 136 12.64 -17.60 1.12
CA ARG A 136 12.30 -18.95 0.63
C ARG A 136 12.39 -19.98 1.75
N ALA A 137 13.48 -19.96 2.54
CA ALA A 137 13.66 -20.89 3.65
C ALA A 137 12.59 -20.69 4.76
N GLN A 138 12.15 -19.45 4.99
CA GLN A 138 11.07 -19.16 5.93
C GLN A 138 9.72 -19.68 5.45
N VAL A 139 9.39 -19.46 4.17
CA VAL A 139 8.17 -20.03 3.56
C VAL A 139 8.18 -21.55 3.64
N ASP A 140 9.29 -22.20 3.27
CA ASP A 140 9.42 -23.67 3.33
C ASP A 140 9.29 -24.23 4.75
N SER A 141 9.75 -23.48 5.76
CA SER A 141 9.69 -23.89 7.16
C SER A 141 8.40 -23.45 7.90
N GLY A 142 7.56 -22.63 7.26
CA GLY A 142 6.39 -22.02 7.88
C GLY A 142 6.72 -20.96 8.95
N ASN A 143 7.97 -20.49 9.01
CA ASN A 143 8.45 -19.50 9.97
C ASN A 143 8.15 -18.08 9.48
N MET A 144 6.87 -17.74 9.45
CA MET A 144 6.38 -16.40 9.10
C MET A 144 5.86 -15.73 10.38
N VAL A 145 5.77 -14.41 10.38
CA VAL A 145 5.26 -13.60 11.50
C VAL A 145 4.02 -12.80 11.08
N SER A 146 3.22 -12.37 12.05
CA SER A 146 2.09 -11.48 11.76
C SER A 146 2.60 -10.11 11.29
N ILE A 147 1.76 -9.35 10.57
CA ILE A 147 2.10 -7.98 10.17
C ILE A 147 2.37 -7.08 11.40
N GLU A 148 1.55 -7.22 12.45
CA GLU A 148 1.69 -6.48 13.70
C GLU A 148 3.04 -6.78 14.39
N ASP A 149 3.44 -8.05 14.47
CA ASP A 149 4.71 -8.43 15.08
C ASP A 149 5.93 -8.01 14.24
N SER A 150 5.78 -8.01 12.91
CA SER A 150 6.86 -7.64 11.99
C SER A 150 7.17 -6.15 12.00
N ASP A 151 6.15 -5.30 12.08
CA ASP A 151 6.30 -3.85 12.12
C ASP A 151 5.17 -3.20 12.94
N PRO A 152 5.34 -3.14 14.28
CA PRO A 152 4.34 -2.56 15.17
C PRO A 152 4.05 -1.08 14.86
N LEU A 153 5.05 -0.32 14.38
CA LEU A 153 4.85 1.09 14.07
C LEU A 153 3.99 1.26 12.81
N ALA A 154 4.23 0.46 11.78
CA ALA A 154 3.37 0.43 10.60
C ALA A 154 1.96 -0.01 10.96
N TRP A 155 1.81 -0.98 11.86
CA TRP A 155 0.52 -1.41 12.38
C TRP A 155 -0.23 -0.27 13.08
N ASP A 156 0.44 0.47 13.98
CA ASP A 156 -0.15 1.64 14.63
C ASP A 156 -0.61 2.69 13.60
N LEU A 157 0.16 2.89 12.52
CA LEU A 157 -0.25 3.80 11.43
C LEU A 157 -1.44 3.26 10.62
N LEU A 158 -1.51 1.95 10.38
CA LEU A 158 -2.64 1.31 9.70
C LEU A 158 -3.93 1.49 10.49
N THR A 159 -3.89 1.28 11.81
CA THR A 159 -5.07 1.48 12.66
C THR A 159 -5.55 2.93 12.67
N ASN A 160 -4.72 3.89 12.24
CA ASN A 160 -5.10 5.30 12.08
C ASN A 160 -5.68 5.65 10.69
N LEU A 161 -5.88 4.68 9.79
CA LEU A 161 -6.61 4.89 8.53
C LEU A 161 -8.09 5.28 8.80
N PRO A 162 -8.79 5.89 7.83
CA PRO A 162 -10.19 6.26 8.01
C PRO A 162 -11.10 5.11 8.43
N GLU A 163 -12.05 5.40 9.33
CA GLU A 163 -13.13 4.47 9.64
C GLU A 163 -14.15 4.45 8.49
N SER A 164 -14.37 3.28 7.90
CA SER A 164 -15.37 3.13 6.85
C SER A 164 -15.99 1.74 6.89
N THR A 165 -17.13 1.64 7.59
CA THR A 165 -17.90 0.40 7.70
C THR A 165 -18.64 0.04 6.41
N GLU A 166 -19.09 1.05 5.65
CA GLU A 166 -19.76 0.82 4.36
C GLU A 166 -18.76 0.53 3.23
N LYS A 167 -17.56 1.12 3.28
CA LYS A 167 -16.54 1.06 2.22
C LYS A 167 -15.15 0.86 2.85
N PRO A 168 -14.89 -0.30 3.47
CA PRO A 168 -13.56 -0.59 4.00
C PRO A 168 -12.51 -0.53 2.88
N PRO A 169 -11.24 -0.27 3.20
CA PRO A 169 -10.19 -0.30 2.20
C PRO A 169 -10.12 -1.69 1.56
N LEU A 170 -9.95 -1.70 0.23
CA LEU A 170 -9.74 -2.90 -0.58
C LEU A 170 -8.34 -3.49 -0.33
N ALA A 171 -7.37 -2.61 -0.13
CA ALA A 171 -6.01 -2.96 0.21
C ALA A 171 -5.43 -1.95 1.19
N VAL A 172 -4.52 -2.40 2.03
CA VAL A 172 -3.71 -1.55 2.89
C VAL A 172 -2.26 -1.99 2.84
N GLY A 173 -1.35 -1.13 3.26
CA GLY A 173 0.06 -1.49 3.29
C GLY A 173 0.88 -0.44 4.02
N ALA A 174 2.16 -0.73 4.17
CA ALA A 174 3.12 0.22 4.68
C ALA A 174 4.40 0.19 3.86
N LEU A 175 5.06 1.35 3.78
CA LEU A 175 6.33 1.53 3.09
C LEU A 175 7.29 2.28 4.00
N THR A 176 8.52 1.78 4.06
CA THR A 176 9.66 2.46 4.67
C THR A 176 10.28 3.38 3.61
N LEU A 177 10.15 4.68 3.83
CA LEU A 177 10.68 5.73 2.96
C LEU A 177 12.16 5.97 3.26
N GLY A 178 13.02 5.05 2.80
CA GLY A 178 14.47 5.17 2.85
C GLY A 178 15.13 5.20 1.46
N GLY A 179 16.25 5.90 1.32
CA GLY A 179 17.06 5.89 0.09
C GLY A 179 16.30 6.30 -1.19
N ASP A 180 16.43 5.49 -2.23
CA ASP A 180 15.73 5.66 -3.52
C ASP A 180 14.37 4.91 -3.57
N MET A 181 13.87 4.35 -2.45
CA MET A 181 12.68 3.48 -2.44
C MET A 181 11.44 4.12 -3.09
N LEU A 182 11.13 5.38 -2.78
CA LEU A 182 10.01 6.09 -3.43
C LEU A 182 10.19 6.16 -4.93
N LYS A 183 11.41 6.47 -5.38
CA LYS A 183 11.74 6.57 -6.80
C LYS A 183 11.65 5.20 -7.46
N ASP A 184 12.22 4.17 -6.85
CA ASP A 184 12.22 2.82 -7.37
C ASP A 184 10.79 2.25 -7.46
N VAL A 185 9.94 2.47 -6.44
CA VAL A 185 8.52 2.09 -6.47
C VAL A 185 7.76 2.86 -7.54
N THR A 186 8.04 4.16 -7.74
CA THR A 186 7.40 4.92 -8.83
C THR A 186 7.79 4.44 -10.22
N GLU A 187 9.07 4.11 -10.40
CA GLU A 187 9.58 3.59 -11.67
C GLU A 187 8.99 2.20 -11.96
N LEU A 188 8.90 1.34 -10.94
CA LEU A 188 8.34 -0.01 -11.06
C LEU A 188 6.82 -0.02 -11.26
N ALA A 189 6.08 0.81 -10.52
CA ALA A 189 4.62 0.86 -10.56
C ALA A 189 4.08 1.80 -11.65
N GLY A 190 4.95 2.56 -12.33
CA GLY A 190 4.56 3.60 -13.28
C GLY A 190 3.79 4.76 -12.64
N VAL A 191 3.96 4.98 -11.33
CA VAL A 191 3.19 5.95 -10.53
C VAL A 191 3.87 7.31 -10.59
N GLN A 192 3.12 8.36 -10.96
CA GLN A 192 3.57 9.73 -10.69
C GLN A 192 3.20 10.09 -9.25
N LEU A 193 4.20 10.19 -8.36
CA LEU A 193 3.99 10.81 -7.04
C LEU A 193 3.67 12.27 -7.27
N PHE A 194 2.40 12.64 -7.12
CA PHE A 194 1.74 13.91 -7.45
C PHE A 194 2.30 15.16 -6.70
N GLY A 195 3.63 15.32 -6.59
CA GLY A 195 4.33 16.27 -5.72
C GLY A 195 4.44 15.83 -4.25
N LEU A 196 4.14 14.56 -3.96
CA LEU A 196 4.15 13.97 -2.61
C LEU A 196 5.57 13.79 -2.07
N ASP A 197 6.54 13.57 -2.95
CA ASP A 197 7.97 13.57 -2.67
C ASP A 197 8.41 14.86 -1.96
N THR A 198 7.90 16.01 -2.40
CA THR A 198 8.19 17.32 -1.84
C THR A 198 7.55 17.49 -0.45
N VAL A 199 6.37 16.94 -0.23
CA VAL A 199 5.66 17.02 1.06
C VAL A 199 6.35 16.10 2.08
N PHE A 200 6.52 14.81 1.75
CA PHE A 200 7.09 13.80 2.66
C PHE A 200 8.57 14.03 2.95
N GLY A 201 9.36 14.43 1.95
CA GLY A 201 10.77 14.76 2.15
C GLY A 201 10.98 15.97 3.06
N PHE A 202 10.08 16.97 3.01
CA PHE A 202 10.20 18.16 3.85
C PHE A 202 9.77 17.92 5.31
N VAL A 203 8.76 17.08 5.53
CA VAL A 203 8.32 16.74 6.89
C VAL A 203 9.12 15.59 7.51
N GLY A 204 10.10 15.02 6.80
CA GLY A 204 10.95 13.96 7.35
C GLY A 204 10.19 12.69 7.67
N VAL A 205 9.25 12.29 6.81
CA VAL A 205 8.48 11.06 6.98
C VAL A 205 9.35 9.86 6.57
N HIS A 206 9.47 8.90 7.47
CA HIS A 206 10.26 7.68 7.26
C HIS A 206 9.38 6.45 7.04
N ASN A 207 8.14 6.46 7.55
CA ASN A 207 7.19 5.36 7.37
C ASN A 207 5.83 5.94 6.96
N VAL A 208 5.21 5.31 5.98
CA VAL A 208 3.87 5.65 5.51
C VAL A 208 3.04 4.37 5.50
N ALA A 209 1.92 4.39 6.22
CA ALA A 209 0.85 3.43 5.99
C ALA A 209 -0.13 4.01 4.96
N PHE A 210 -0.76 3.16 4.16
CA PHE A 210 -1.75 3.58 3.18
C PHE A 210 -2.92 2.60 3.10
N GLY A 211 -4.07 3.12 2.71
CA GLY A 211 -5.26 2.36 2.36
C GLY A 211 -5.79 2.78 1.00
N ILE A 212 -6.21 1.80 0.20
CA ILE A 212 -6.80 1.96 -1.12
C ILE A 212 -8.30 1.69 -0.99
N TYR A 213 -9.12 2.69 -1.32
CA TYR A 213 -10.57 2.68 -1.24
C TYR A 213 -11.13 2.69 -2.66
N ALA A 214 -12.14 1.88 -2.92
CA ALA A 214 -12.78 1.82 -4.23
C ALA A 214 -14.27 1.50 -4.10
N ASP A 215 -15.08 2.09 -4.95
CA ASP A 215 -16.54 1.95 -4.94
C ASP A 215 -17.03 0.75 -5.79
N ALA A 216 -16.24 0.32 -6.76
CA ALA A 216 -16.57 -0.74 -7.69
C ALA A 216 -15.70 -1.99 -7.50
N SER A 217 -16.15 -3.12 -8.04
CA SER A 217 -15.29 -4.30 -8.20
C SER A 217 -14.13 -3.95 -9.12
N VAL A 218 -12.98 -3.63 -8.54
CA VAL A 218 -11.79 -3.21 -9.28
C VAL A 218 -11.08 -4.44 -9.86
N GLY A 219 -10.82 -4.43 -11.17
CA GLY A 219 -9.85 -5.33 -11.78
C GLY A 219 -8.43 -4.80 -11.56
N VAL A 220 -7.45 -5.67 -11.37
CA VAL A 220 -6.04 -5.25 -11.19
C VAL A 220 -5.52 -4.63 -12.51
N PRO A 221 -5.21 -3.32 -12.54
CA PRO A 221 -4.82 -2.63 -13.78
C PRO A 221 -3.38 -2.97 -14.18
N ASP A 222 -2.99 -2.59 -15.41
CA ASP A 222 -1.58 -2.67 -15.87
C ASP A 222 -0.68 -1.66 -15.16
N GLY A 223 -1.25 -0.58 -14.62
CA GLY A 223 -0.57 0.44 -13.85
C GLY A 223 -1.55 1.32 -13.09
N LEU A 224 -1.06 2.03 -12.08
CA LEU A 224 -1.86 2.94 -11.25
C LEU A 224 -1.78 4.36 -11.84
N ASN A 225 -2.39 4.54 -13.02
CA ASN A 225 -2.41 5.82 -13.74
C ASN A 225 -3.71 6.61 -13.48
N GLU A 226 -3.77 7.86 -13.94
CA GLU A 226 -4.95 8.73 -13.77
C GLU A 226 -6.25 8.09 -14.25
N GLU A 227 -6.19 7.35 -15.36
CA GLU A 227 -7.32 6.61 -15.93
C GLU A 227 -7.86 5.58 -14.95
N PHE A 228 -6.99 4.81 -14.29
CA PHE A 228 -7.40 3.87 -13.24
C PHE A 228 -8.12 4.56 -12.07
N PHE A 229 -7.58 5.69 -11.56
CA PHE A 229 -8.23 6.43 -10.48
C PHE A 229 -9.63 6.94 -10.88
N LYS A 230 -9.79 7.37 -12.14
CA LYS A 230 -11.07 7.89 -12.65
C LYS A 230 -12.07 6.79 -12.97
N GLU A 231 -11.65 5.71 -13.63
CA GLU A 231 -12.52 4.63 -14.07
C GLU A 231 -12.93 3.70 -12.92
N ALA A 232 -12.01 3.39 -12.02
CA ALA A 232 -12.27 2.52 -10.87
C ALA A 232 -12.74 3.29 -9.63
N GLU A 233 -12.87 4.63 -9.74
CA GLU A 233 -13.23 5.54 -8.63
C GLU A 233 -12.40 5.27 -7.37
N VAL A 234 -11.08 5.11 -7.56
CA VAL A 234 -10.15 4.77 -6.49
C VAL A 234 -9.71 6.02 -5.74
N ALA A 235 -9.62 5.89 -4.43
CA ALA A 235 -8.98 6.86 -3.55
C ALA A 235 -7.89 6.19 -2.73
N ILE A 236 -6.81 6.93 -2.46
CA ILE A 236 -5.71 6.48 -1.60
C ILE A 236 -5.63 7.43 -0.42
N VAL A 237 -5.62 6.86 0.78
CA VAL A 237 -5.32 7.57 2.02
C VAL A 237 -3.96 7.11 2.52
N MET A 238 -3.08 8.05 2.81
CA MET A 238 -1.78 7.81 3.43
C MET A 238 -1.74 8.45 4.80
N VAL A 239 -1.23 7.71 5.79
CA VAL A 239 -1.02 8.17 7.16
C VAL A 239 0.46 8.02 7.49
N SER A 240 1.03 9.06 8.09
CA SER A 240 2.44 9.08 8.45
C SER A 240 2.67 9.80 9.76
N ASN A 241 3.76 9.45 10.44
CA ASN A 241 4.24 10.17 11.61
C ASN A 241 5.58 10.84 11.28
N PRO A 242 5.59 12.16 11.02
CA PRO A 242 6.80 12.97 10.84
C PRO A 242 7.80 12.97 12.02
N GLY A 243 7.42 12.42 13.18
CA GLY A 243 8.25 12.45 14.40
C GLY A 243 8.29 13.82 15.08
N TYR A 244 7.40 14.74 14.69
CA TYR A 244 7.27 16.08 15.27
C TYR A 244 5.98 16.24 16.08
N PRO A 245 5.98 17.06 17.15
CA PRO A 245 4.73 17.45 17.81
C PRO A 245 3.76 18.11 16.85
N GLY A 246 2.45 17.92 17.04
CA GLY A 246 1.44 18.39 16.10
C GLY A 246 1.48 19.88 15.76
N ILE A 247 1.86 20.73 16.72
CA ILE A 247 2.03 22.17 16.47
C ILE A 247 3.14 22.47 15.45
N VAL A 248 4.21 21.66 15.46
CA VAL A 248 5.31 21.76 14.50
C VAL A 248 4.87 21.22 13.14
N VAL A 249 4.16 20.10 13.10
CA VAL A 249 3.59 19.55 11.86
C VAL A 249 2.67 20.57 11.18
N SER A 250 1.74 21.18 11.91
CA SER A 250 0.85 22.23 11.39
C SER A 250 1.61 23.46 10.87
N PHE A 251 2.68 23.88 11.56
CA PHE A 251 3.53 24.97 11.10
C PHE A 251 4.26 24.64 9.79
N LEU A 252 4.88 23.46 9.71
CA LEU A 252 5.57 22.97 8.50
C LEU A 252 4.58 22.85 7.34
N LEU A 253 3.42 22.25 7.56
CA LEU A 253 2.37 22.10 6.55
C LEU A 253 1.94 23.46 6.00
N LYS A 254 1.74 24.47 6.86
CA LYS A 254 1.40 25.84 6.43
C LYS A 254 2.49 26.49 5.57
N MET A 255 3.78 26.23 5.87
CA MET A 255 4.88 26.78 5.07
C MET A 255 4.99 26.09 3.71
N VAL A 256 4.87 24.76 3.66
CA VAL A 256 5.00 23.98 2.42
C VAL A 256 3.80 24.22 1.51
N SER A 257 2.59 24.29 2.08
CA SER A 257 1.36 24.47 1.29
C SER A 257 1.41 25.73 0.42
N GLY A 258 1.96 26.83 0.95
CA GLY A 258 2.13 28.06 0.18
C GLY A 258 3.09 27.92 -1.00
N ARG A 259 4.15 27.11 -0.85
CA ARG A 259 5.13 26.84 -1.93
C ARG A 259 4.58 25.85 -2.96
N ALA A 260 3.80 24.87 -2.51
CA ALA A 260 3.19 23.84 -3.34
C ALA A 260 1.93 24.32 -4.08
N GLY A 261 1.53 25.58 -3.92
CA GLY A 261 0.34 26.15 -4.55
C GLY A 261 -0.96 25.59 -3.99
N MET A 262 -0.96 25.12 -2.74
CA MET A 262 -2.14 24.56 -2.08
C MET A 262 -2.95 25.67 -1.42
N GLU A 263 -4.25 25.66 -1.67
CA GLU A 263 -5.18 26.55 -0.98
C GLU A 263 -5.56 25.99 0.40
N SER A 264 -6.03 26.88 1.28
CA SER A 264 -6.62 26.51 2.56
C SER A 264 -8.09 26.21 2.36
N ILE A 265 -8.53 25.05 2.80
CA ILE A 265 -9.95 24.68 2.86
C ILE A 265 -10.30 24.29 4.30
N GLU A 266 -11.58 24.36 4.66
CA GLU A 266 -12.04 23.89 5.97
C GLU A 266 -12.58 22.47 5.86
N ILE A 267 -12.14 21.58 6.76
CA ILE A 267 -12.63 20.20 6.87
C ILE A 267 -12.83 19.90 8.36
N GLY A 268 -14.06 19.63 8.80
CA GLY A 268 -14.38 19.60 10.22
C GLY A 268 -14.07 20.96 10.87
N ASP A 269 -13.42 20.93 12.03
CA ASP A 269 -13.12 22.15 12.83
C ASP A 269 -11.77 22.81 12.50
N THR A 270 -11.00 22.29 11.54
CA THR A 270 -9.64 22.77 11.27
C THR A 270 -9.29 22.85 9.79
N ALA A 271 -8.40 23.78 9.45
CA ALA A 271 -7.93 23.98 8.09
C ALA A 271 -7.16 22.76 7.55
N ALA A 272 -7.50 22.36 6.32
CA ALA A 272 -6.75 21.43 5.50
C ALA A 272 -6.10 22.16 4.31
N ARG A 273 -5.19 21.47 3.61
CA ARG A 273 -4.52 21.97 2.41
C ARG A 273 -5.00 21.21 1.21
N TYR A 274 -5.42 21.93 0.17
CA TYR A 274 -5.99 21.33 -1.03
C TYR A 274 -5.33 21.85 -2.30
N ARG A 275 -5.19 20.97 -3.29
CA ARG A 275 -4.96 21.33 -4.68
C ARG A 275 -5.44 20.22 -5.62
N THR A 276 -5.50 20.53 -6.90
CA THR A 276 -5.67 19.53 -7.96
C THR A 276 -4.31 19.19 -8.57
N VAL A 277 -4.06 17.91 -8.85
CA VAL A 277 -2.88 17.43 -9.58
C VAL A 277 -3.32 16.41 -10.62
N ASN A 278 -3.09 16.68 -11.90
CA ASN A 278 -3.53 15.82 -13.02
C ASN A 278 -5.01 15.42 -12.86
N ASP A 279 -5.88 16.42 -12.65
CA ASP A 279 -7.33 16.26 -12.38
C ASP A 279 -7.71 15.44 -11.13
N LEU A 280 -6.75 14.95 -10.34
CA LEU A 280 -7.01 14.32 -9.04
C LEU A 280 -7.02 15.35 -7.92
N HIS A 281 -7.82 15.08 -6.90
CA HIS A 281 -7.98 15.95 -5.74
C HIS A 281 -7.04 15.50 -4.63
N LEU A 282 -6.09 16.35 -4.28
CA LEU A 282 -5.13 16.13 -3.21
C LEU A 282 -5.50 16.97 -1.99
N ILE A 283 -5.71 16.30 -0.85
CA ILE A 283 -5.89 16.96 0.45
C ILE A 283 -4.81 16.49 1.41
N VAL A 284 -4.19 17.43 2.12
CA VAL A 284 -3.23 17.16 3.19
C VAL A 284 -3.70 17.81 4.47
N LYS A 285 -3.72 17.06 5.56
CA LYS A 285 -4.18 17.51 6.88
C LYS A 285 -3.42 16.81 7.99
N ASN A 286 -3.27 17.44 9.15
CA ASN A 286 -2.73 16.78 10.33
C ASN A 286 -3.77 16.61 11.46
N LYS A 287 -3.71 15.48 12.18
CA LYS A 287 -4.41 15.21 13.45
C LYS A 287 -3.33 14.94 14.50
N GLY A 288 -3.17 15.84 15.46
CA GLY A 288 -2.01 15.77 16.36
C GLY A 288 -0.69 15.73 15.57
N SER A 289 0.16 14.74 15.86
CA SER A 289 1.43 14.52 15.15
C SER A 289 1.28 13.75 13.83
N LEU A 290 0.13 13.17 13.53
CA LEU A 290 -0.06 12.40 12.30
C LEU A 290 -0.37 13.31 11.11
N LEU A 291 0.19 12.98 9.96
CA LEU A 291 -0.06 13.64 8.68
C LEU A 291 -0.81 12.71 7.75
N TYR A 292 -2.00 13.14 7.36
CA TYR A 292 -2.92 12.48 6.45
C TYR A 292 -2.80 13.11 5.08
N THR A 293 -2.69 12.28 4.06
CA THR A 293 -2.72 12.70 2.66
C THR A 293 -3.71 11.86 1.90
N VAL A 294 -4.65 12.49 1.23
CA VAL A 294 -5.70 11.82 0.47
C VAL A 294 -5.66 12.26 -0.97
N VAL A 295 -5.68 11.29 -1.87
CA VAL A 295 -5.78 11.47 -3.32
C VAL A 295 -7.02 10.73 -3.80
N ALA A 296 -7.94 11.44 -4.45
CA ALA A 296 -9.15 10.84 -5.00
C ALA A 296 -9.54 11.48 -6.35
N SER A 297 -10.39 10.78 -7.12
CA SER A 297 -10.94 11.26 -8.38
C SER A 297 -11.93 12.42 -8.21
N THR A 298 -12.55 12.57 -7.04
CA THR A 298 -13.46 13.68 -6.72
C THR A 298 -13.08 14.38 -5.43
N ARG A 299 -13.35 15.68 -5.37
CA ARG A 299 -13.12 16.48 -4.15
C ARG A 299 -13.93 15.97 -2.96
N SER A 300 -15.20 15.63 -3.19
CA SER A 300 -16.10 15.16 -2.14
C SER A 300 -15.63 13.86 -1.51
N GLU A 301 -15.09 12.94 -2.31
CA GLU A 301 -14.52 11.69 -1.79
C GLU A 301 -13.24 11.94 -0.99
N ALA A 302 -12.36 12.83 -1.47
CA ALA A 302 -11.17 13.21 -0.72
C ALA A 302 -11.52 13.86 0.63
N GLU A 303 -12.51 14.78 0.64
CA GLU A 303 -12.97 15.43 1.87
C GLU A 303 -13.61 14.42 2.84
N ARG A 304 -14.44 13.49 2.33
CA ARG A 304 -15.07 12.43 3.12
C ARG A 304 -14.02 11.56 3.84
N LEU A 305 -13.02 11.07 3.11
CA LEU A 305 -11.99 10.20 3.65
C LEU A 305 -11.08 10.92 4.65
N VAL A 306 -10.70 12.18 4.38
CA VAL A 306 -9.94 12.97 5.35
C VAL A 306 -10.77 13.22 6.61
N LEU A 307 -12.05 13.56 6.47
CA LEU A 307 -12.94 13.83 7.60
C LEU A 307 -13.08 12.58 8.50
N SER A 308 -13.35 11.43 7.89
CA SER A 308 -13.44 10.13 8.57
C SER A 308 -12.13 9.73 9.28
N ALA A 309 -10.97 10.15 8.76
CA ALA A 309 -9.69 9.86 9.40
C ALA A 309 -9.36 10.79 10.59
N ILE A 310 -10.01 11.95 10.69
CA ILE A 310 -9.70 12.96 11.72
C ILE A 310 -10.75 13.08 12.82
N GLU A 311 -12.00 12.72 12.55
CA GLU A 311 -13.08 12.69 13.54
C GLU A 311 -12.91 11.46 14.46
N ASP A 312 -13.43 11.55 15.69
CA ASP A 312 -13.42 10.49 16.71
C ASP A 312 -14.79 9.82 16.81
#